data_AF-A0A535K670-F1
#
_entry.id   AF-A0A535K670-F1
#
_cell.length_a   1.000
_cell.length_b   1.000
_cell.length_c   1.000
_cell.angle_alpha   90.00
_cell.angle_beta   90.00
_cell.angle_gamma   90.00
#
_symmetry.space_group_name_H-M   'P 1'
#
loop_
_entity.id
_entity.type
_entity.pdbx_description
1 polymer ?
#
loop_
_entity_poly.entity_id
_entity_poly.type
_entity_poly.pdbx_seq_one_letter_code
_entity_poly.pdbx_strand_id
1 'polypeptide(L)'
;MRRRRLHAGEPRARRDPCARRADREGVAGAHPLAGEGRPRARLCEPRRRELVALEARAGELPVSLVLLAILPHVKWFTDPRPHPTRYDLLLSWPVVGAFAIALVAAGIAYLIQHRVPEPRAIRSLERYARTGPLALRVALGSSLVAAAIAGWLFVPSLPVERDAAGYAILGVETLCGLLILVGLFTRFAAVLLAVLGAAAMFPFNVESILEQVHILGIAVFLFIAGPGLLSLDARRRAHGALEHEHAPAAALNLLRVAMGFGIAYGALTEKLLNPPLAQALLDQSPFLNVLRPLGVGDPVFIWIAGLTELVIGVVIISGQITRPVMAIGFALFSVTLIVFGLPEFIGHLPFYGIMLTLFIAPDADSWRVRRALRDAA
;
A
#
# COMPACT_ATOMS: atom_id res chain seq x y z
N MET A 1 -33.27 10.12 -61.55
CA MET A 1 -34.73 10.38 -61.66
C MET A 1 -35.51 9.17 -61.11
N ARG A 2 -36.78 9.32 -60.72
CA ARG A 2 -37.85 8.30 -60.44
C ARG A 2 -37.44 6.79 -60.38
N ARG A 3 -37.56 6.08 -59.24
CA ARG A 3 -38.76 5.47 -58.56
C ARG A 3 -39.05 3.97 -58.93
N ARG A 4 -38.63 3.07 -58.01
CA ARG A 4 -39.37 1.97 -57.31
C ARG A 4 -40.56 1.21 -57.97
N ARG A 5 -40.66 -0.10 -57.61
CA ARG A 5 -41.78 -1.10 -57.76
C ARG A 5 -41.96 -1.67 -59.17
N LEU A 6 -42.41 -2.92 -59.43
CA LEU A 6 -42.67 -4.21 -58.73
C LEU A 6 -42.64 -5.32 -59.86
N HIS A 7 -42.90 -6.63 -59.79
CA HIS A 7 -43.36 -7.74 -58.89
C HIS A 7 -42.86 -9.06 -59.60
N ALA A 8 -42.97 -10.34 -59.18
CA ALA A 8 -43.33 -11.13 -57.98
C ALA A 8 -42.73 -12.56 -58.14
N GLY A 9 -42.91 -13.49 -57.18
CA GLY A 9 -42.58 -14.92 -57.35
C GLY A 9 -42.66 -15.72 -56.03
N GLU A 10 -43.42 -16.82 -55.99
CA GLU A 10 -43.84 -17.52 -54.75
C GLU A 10 -43.52 -19.06 -54.77
N PRO A 11 -43.91 -19.94 -53.82
CA PRO A 11 -42.92 -20.76 -53.14
C PRO A 11 -43.08 -22.30 -53.26
N ARG A 12 -42.13 -23.03 -52.68
CA ARG A 12 -42.19 -24.48 -52.37
C ARG A 12 -41.50 -24.75 -51.01
N ALA A 13 -41.88 -25.73 -50.19
CA ALA A 13 -43.15 -26.43 -50.00
C ALA A 13 -43.11 -27.13 -48.62
N ARG A 14 -44.23 -27.23 -47.90
CA ARG A 14 -44.31 -27.95 -46.60
C ARG A 14 -44.32 -29.48 -46.80
N ARG A 15 -43.70 -30.24 -45.89
CA ARG A 15 -44.24 -31.51 -45.39
C ARG A 15 -43.93 -31.74 -43.90
N ASP A 16 -45.01 -31.76 -43.14
CA ASP A 16 -45.29 -32.43 -41.86
C ASP A 16 -46.65 -33.15 -42.13
N PRO A 17 -47.08 -34.27 -41.49
CA PRO A 17 -47.42 -34.25 -40.05
C PRO A 17 -47.47 -35.62 -39.28
N CYS A 18 -47.74 -35.52 -37.96
CA CYS A 18 -48.56 -36.45 -37.14
C CYS A 18 -48.07 -37.90 -36.84
N ALA A 19 -48.58 -38.63 -35.82
CA ALA A 19 -49.18 -38.30 -34.50
C ALA A 19 -49.56 -39.60 -33.72
N ARG A 20 -49.96 -39.45 -32.43
CA ARG A 20 -50.63 -40.46 -31.54
C ARG A 20 -49.69 -41.54 -30.97
N ARG A 21 -50.00 -42.23 -29.86
CA ARG A 21 -51.25 -42.33 -29.03
C ARG A 21 -50.92 -42.47 -27.53
N ALA A 22 -51.93 -42.53 -26.66
CA ALA A 22 -51.83 -42.64 -25.19
C ALA A 22 -52.50 -43.93 -24.65
N ASP A 23 -52.59 -44.06 -23.30
CA ASP A 23 -53.23 -45.13 -22.50
C ASP A 23 -52.52 -46.52 -22.55
N ARG A 24 -52.54 -47.39 -21.52
CA ARG A 24 -52.95 -47.31 -20.09
C ARG A 24 -52.43 -48.52 -19.28
N GLU A 25 -52.56 -48.46 -17.94
CA GLU A 25 -52.54 -49.59 -16.98
C GLU A 25 -51.23 -50.43 -16.92
N GLY A 26 -50.89 -51.16 -15.85
CA GLY A 26 -51.45 -51.22 -14.49
C GLY A 26 -51.64 -52.65 -13.96
N VAL A 27 -50.71 -53.16 -13.13
CA VAL A 27 -50.88 -54.28 -12.15
C VAL A 27 -49.56 -54.47 -11.36
N ALA A 28 -49.60 -55.09 -10.18
CA ALA A 28 -48.46 -55.22 -9.24
C ALA A 28 -47.82 -56.63 -9.21
N GLY A 29 -46.59 -56.75 -8.67
CA GLY A 29 -45.94 -58.05 -8.45
C GLY A 29 -44.59 -58.04 -7.70
N ALA A 30 -44.62 -58.52 -6.45
CA ALA A 30 -43.56 -59.20 -5.68
C ALA A 30 -42.09 -58.71 -5.62
N HIS A 31 -41.58 -58.60 -4.38
CA HIS A 31 -40.18 -58.85 -4.00
C HIS A 31 -39.88 -60.37 -4.06
N PRO A 32 -38.62 -60.86 -4.24
CA PRO A 32 -37.56 -60.66 -3.23
C PRO A 32 -36.08 -60.54 -3.70
N LEU A 33 -35.25 -60.15 -2.74
CA LEU A 33 -33.79 -60.33 -2.54
C LEU A 33 -32.96 -61.10 -3.60
N ALA A 34 -31.88 -60.45 -4.10
CA ALA A 34 -30.48 -60.87 -3.86
C ALA A 34 -29.44 -59.88 -4.45
N GLY A 35 -28.21 -59.93 -3.90
CA GLY A 35 -26.90 -59.44 -4.39
C GLY A 35 -26.77 -58.39 -5.51
N GLU A 36 -26.04 -57.30 -5.25
CA GLU A 36 -24.58 -57.25 -5.54
C GLU A 36 -23.92 -55.97 -4.98
N GLY A 37 -22.59 -55.99 -4.80
CA GLY A 37 -21.86 -54.98 -4.04
C GLY A 37 -21.39 -53.77 -4.86
N ARG A 38 -21.75 -52.55 -4.43
CA ARG A 38 -21.11 -51.31 -4.91
C ARG A 38 -19.74 -51.12 -4.24
N PRO A 39 -18.61 -51.14 -4.97
CA PRO A 39 -17.34 -50.70 -4.42
C PRO A 39 -17.39 -49.19 -4.16
N ARG A 40 -17.14 -48.77 -2.91
CA ARG A 40 -16.93 -47.34 -2.60
C ARG A 40 -15.65 -46.88 -3.31
N ALA A 41 -15.76 -45.85 -4.16
CA ALA A 41 -14.60 -45.21 -4.77
C ALA A 41 -13.65 -44.71 -3.67
N ARG A 42 -12.39 -45.16 -3.70
CA ARG A 42 -11.38 -44.70 -2.75
C ARG A 42 -10.95 -43.29 -3.14
N LEU A 43 -11.35 -42.29 -2.36
CA LEU A 43 -10.74 -40.97 -2.43
C LEU A 43 -9.24 -41.12 -2.15
N CYS A 44 -8.41 -40.71 -3.11
CA CYS A 44 -6.96 -40.68 -2.92
C CYS A 44 -6.60 -39.44 -2.11
N GLU A 45 -6.31 -39.60 -0.83
CA GLU A 45 -5.66 -38.54 -0.06
C GLU A 45 -4.23 -38.30 -0.61
N PRO A 46 -3.87 -37.05 -0.99
CA PRO A 46 -2.48 -36.71 -1.22
C PRO A 46 -1.70 -36.77 0.10
N ARG A 47 -0.44 -37.22 0.05
CA ARG A 47 0.35 -37.56 1.26
C ARG A 47 0.61 -36.35 2.17
N ARG A 48 -0.13 -36.29 3.29
CA ARG A 48 0.09 -35.35 4.40
C ARG A 48 1.52 -35.39 5.00
N ARG A 49 2.33 -36.39 4.67
CA ARG A 49 3.72 -36.57 5.14
C ARG A 49 4.77 -35.78 4.37
N GLU A 50 4.49 -35.33 3.14
CA GLU A 50 5.49 -34.61 2.32
C GLU A 50 5.52 -33.10 2.61
N LEU A 51 4.43 -32.53 3.13
CA LEU A 51 4.38 -31.13 3.61
C LEU A 51 5.16 -30.92 4.91
N VAL A 52 4.99 -31.81 5.90
CA VAL A 52 5.68 -31.74 7.21
C VAL A 52 7.20 -31.86 7.06
N ALA A 53 7.69 -32.51 6.00
CA ALA A 53 9.11 -32.63 5.69
C ALA A 53 9.73 -31.33 5.12
N LEU A 54 8.91 -30.37 4.66
CA LEU A 54 9.35 -29.07 4.16
C LEU A 54 9.41 -28.01 5.27
N GLU A 55 8.47 -28.03 6.23
CA GLU A 55 8.54 -27.20 7.45
C GLU A 55 9.82 -27.49 8.23
N ALA A 56 10.15 -28.77 8.43
CA ALA A 56 11.31 -29.24 9.21
C ALA A 56 12.71 -28.91 8.62
N ARG A 57 12.81 -28.10 7.56
CA ARG A 57 14.08 -27.62 6.99
C ARG A 57 14.15 -26.12 6.69
N ALA A 58 13.09 -25.35 6.97
CA ALA A 58 13.16 -23.89 6.97
C ALA A 58 13.66 -23.42 8.35
N GLY A 59 14.88 -22.88 8.43
CA GLY A 59 15.39 -22.34 9.70
C GLY A 59 14.65 -21.04 10.05
N GLU A 60 13.78 -21.07 11.06
CA GLU A 60 12.86 -19.97 11.42
C GLU A 60 13.52 -18.74 12.08
N LEU A 61 14.85 -18.67 12.12
CA LEU A 61 15.60 -17.67 12.90
C LEU A 61 15.97 -16.33 12.20
N PRO A 62 15.89 -16.12 10.85
CA PRO A 62 16.21 -14.80 10.29
C PRO A 62 15.00 -13.85 10.29
N VAL A 63 13.78 -14.34 10.01
CA VAL A 63 12.61 -13.46 9.81
C VAL A 63 12.20 -12.77 11.11
N SER A 64 12.12 -13.51 12.22
CA SER A 64 11.79 -12.95 13.53
C SER A 64 12.80 -11.90 13.99
N LEU A 65 14.10 -12.08 13.69
CA LEU A 65 15.14 -11.13 14.08
C LEU A 65 15.06 -9.82 13.27
N VAL A 66 14.76 -9.91 11.97
CA VAL A 66 14.52 -8.75 11.10
C VAL A 66 13.27 -7.98 11.52
N LEU A 67 12.19 -8.68 11.93
CA LEU A 67 10.97 -8.04 12.45
C LEU A 67 11.16 -7.35 13.82
N LEU A 68 12.15 -7.77 14.62
CA LEU A 68 12.50 -7.11 15.90
C LEU A 68 13.36 -5.85 15.71
N ALA A 69 14.12 -5.76 14.61
CA ALA A 69 15.11 -4.69 14.42
C ALA A 69 14.52 -3.50 13.62
N ILE A 70 13.56 -2.81 14.23
CA ILE A 70 13.03 -1.53 13.72
C ILE A 70 13.08 -0.49 14.83
N LEU A 71 13.70 0.65 14.52
CA LEU A 71 13.80 1.82 15.38
C LEU A 71 12.78 2.85 14.84
N PRO A 72 12.06 3.63 15.67
CA PRO A 72 11.10 4.63 15.19
C PRO A 72 11.77 5.69 14.30
N HIS A 73 10.95 6.59 13.75
CA HIS A 73 11.44 7.81 13.10
C HIS A 73 12.23 8.65 14.11
N VAL A 74 13.56 8.63 14.00
CA VAL A 74 14.48 9.18 15.00
C VAL A 74 14.29 10.70 15.13
N LYS A 75 14.04 11.39 14.01
CA LYS A 75 13.79 12.83 13.96
C LYS A 75 12.47 13.25 14.64
N TRP A 76 11.56 12.31 14.95
CA TRP A 76 10.31 12.62 15.67
C TRP A 76 10.49 12.64 17.19
N PHE A 77 11.59 12.05 17.71
CA PHE A 77 11.86 11.90 19.14
C PHE A 77 13.21 12.48 19.58
N THR A 78 14.08 12.88 18.65
CA THR A 78 15.38 13.51 18.94
C THR A 78 15.64 14.63 17.95
N ASP A 79 16.11 15.77 18.45
CA ASP A 79 16.41 16.96 17.64
C ASP A 79 17.55 16.66 16.65
N PRO A 80 17.36 16.82 15.33
CA PRO A 80 18.42 16.59 14.35
C PRO A 80 19.47 17.71 14.29
N ARG A 81 19.22 18.89 14.86
CA ARG A 81 20.11 20.06 14.73
C ARG A 81 21.54 19.84 15.27
N PRO A 82 21.78 19.10 16.38
CA PRO A 82 23.12 18.73 16.83
C PRO A 82 23.76 17.60 16.02
N HIS A 83 23.01 16.91 15.16
CA HIS A 83 23.39 15.68 14.48
C HIS A 83 23.17 15.81 12.96
N PRO A 84 24.01 16.55 12.22
CA PRO A 84 23.85 16.73 10.77
C PRO A 84 24.12 15.43 10.00
N THR A 85 23.29 15.15 8.99
CA THR A 85 23.36 13.95 8.15
C THR A 85 24.67 13.87 7.39
N ARG A 86 25.39 12.75 7.54
CA ARG A 86 26.74 12.53 7.04
C ARG A 86 26.75 11.88 5.66
N TYR A 87 26.57 12.70 4.63
CA TYR A 87 26.64 12.30 3.23
C TYR A 87 28.00 11.72 2.80
N ASP A 88 29.08 11.95 3.56
CA ASP A 88 30.37 11.27 3.38
C ASP A 88 30.28 9.75 3.57
N LEU A 89 29.31 9.26 4.35
CA LEU A 89 29.09 7.83 4.57
C LEU A 89 28.41 7.12 3.40
N LEU A 90 27.87 7.85 2.40
CA LEU A 90 27.06 7.27 1.31
C LEU A 90 27.82 6.25 0.46
N LEU A 91 29.14 6.43 0.29
CA LEU A 91 30.03 5.51 -0.44
C LEU A 91 30.83 4.59 0.50
N SER A 92 30.50 4.55 1.79
CA SER A 92 31.15 3.65 2.74
C SER A 92 30.71 2.20 2.55
N TRP A 93 31.60 1.24 2.83
CA TRP A 93 31.32 -0.19 2.70
C TRP A 93 30.04 -0.67 3.43
N PRO A 94 29.69 -0.19 4.64
CA PRO A 94 28.43 -0.55 5.29
C PRO A 94 27.17 -0.09 4.55
N VAL A 95 27.22 1.08 3.87
CA VAL A 95 26.08 1.61 3.10
C VAL A 95 25.98 0.96 1.73
N VAL A 96 27.10 0.80 1.02
CA VAL A 96 27.17 0.05 -0.24
C VAL A 96 26.72 -1.41 -0.04
N GLY A 97 27.14 -2.03 1.06
CA GLY A 97 26.67 -3.37 1.47
C GLY A 97 25.17 -3.42 1.75
N ALA A 98 24.61 -2.40 2.41
CA ALA A 98 23.17 -2.33 2.68
C ALA A 98 22.35 -2.20 1.38
N PHE A 99 22.79 -1.37 0.42
CA PHE A 99 22.17 -1.32 -0.91
C PHE A 99 22.28 -2.64 -1.68
N ALA A 100 23.43 -3.32 -1.61
CA ALA A 100 23.59 -4.64 -2.25
C ALA A 100 22.62 -5.69 -1.65
N ILE A 101 22.45 -5.71 -0.33
CA ILE A 101 21.49 -6.57 0.35
C ILE A 101 20.05 -6.22 -0.05
N ALA A 102 19.70 -4.93 -0.12
CA ALA A 102 18.38 -4.47 -0.55
C ALA A 102 18.04 -4.85 -2.00
N LEU A 103 19.02 -4.79 -2.91
CA LEU A 103 18.86 -5.26 -4.29
C LEU A 103 18.72 -6.79 -4.37
N VAL A 104 19.48 -7.55 -3.57
CA VAL A 104 19.31 -9.01 -3.46
C VAL A 104 17.93 -9.36 -2.88
N ALA A 105 17.44 -8.63 -1.88
CA ALA A 105 16.10 -8.81 -1.32
C ALA A 105 14.99 -8.53 -2.34
N ALA A 106 15.13 -7.48 -3.17
CA ALA A 106 14.22 -7.23 -4.29
C ALA A 106 14.28 -8.33 -5.37
N GLY A 107 15.45 -8.90 -5.64
CA GLY A 107 15.61 -10.07 -6.50
C GLY A 107 14.92 -11.33 -5.94
N ILE A 108 15.03 -11.58 -4.63
CA ILE A 108 14.33 -12.67 -3.94
C ILE A 108 12.81 -12.43 -3.97
N ALA A 109 12.36 -11.21 -3.73
CA ALA A 109 10.96 -10.81 -3.82
C ALA A 109 10.37 -11.04 -5.22
N TYR A 110 11.13 -10.69 -6.27
CA TYR A 110 10.79 -10.99 -7.67
C TYR A 110 10.64 -12.51 -7.90
N LEU A 111 11.61 -13.31 -7.44
CA LEU A 111 11.55 -14.77 -7.56
C LEU A 111 10.35 -15.37 -6.81
N ILE A 112 10.03 -14.88 -5.61
CA ILE A 112 8.83 -15.32 -4.86
C ILE A 112 7.56 -15.00 -5.65
N GLN A 113 7.40 -13.77 -6.15
CA GLN A 113 6.22 -13.37 -6.93
C GLN A 113 6.01 -14.22 -8.19
N HIS A 114 7.09 -14.63 -8.86
CA HIS A 114 7.02 -15.44 -10.08
C HIS A 114 6.95 -16.97 -9.83
N ARG A 115 7.03 -17.42 -8.57
CA ARG A 115 6.94 -18.84 -8.18
C ARG A 115 5.76 -19.18 -7.29
N VAL A 116 5.24 -18.23 -6.52
CA VAL A 116 4.13 -18.43 -5.56
C VAL A 116 2.85 -17.79 -6.12
N PRO A 117 1.85 -18.57 -6.56
CA PRO A 117 0.61 -18.01 -7.09
C PRO A 117 -0.24 -17.40 -5.97
N GLU A 118 -0.69 -16.16 -6.18
CA GLU A 118 -1.52 -15.43 -5.22
C GLU A 118 -2.87 -16.15 -4.94
N PRO A 119 -3.26 -16.32 -3.66
CA PRO A 119 -4.55 -16.90 -3.30
C PRO A 119 -5.74 -16.09 -3.84
N ARG A 120 -6.67 -16.77 -4.52
CA ARG A 120 -7.90 -16.16 -5.09
C ARG A 120 -8.73 -15.36 -4.08
N ALA A 121 -8.71 -15.77 -2.80
CA ALA A 121 -9.39 -15.06 -1.72
C ALA A 121 -8.82 -13.64 -1.51
N ILE A 122 -7.50 -13.49 -1.57
CA ILE A 122 -6.81 -12.20 -1.42
C ILE A 122 -7.06 -11.33 -2.67
N ARG A 123 -6.94 -11.91 -3.88
CA ARG A 123 -7.26 -11.23 -5.14
C ARG A 123 -8.71 -10.69 -5.16
N SER A 124 -9.63 -11.34 -4.46
CA SER A 124 -11.02 -10.90 -4.38
C SER A 124 -11.20 -9.50 -3.76
N LEU A 125 -10.21 -8.98 -3.05
CA LEU A 125 -10.21 -7.64 -2.44
C LEU A 125 -10.26 -6.51 -3.47
N GLU A 126 -9.79 -6.72 -4.71
CA GLU A 126 -9.80 -5.71 -5.78
C GLU A 126 -11.19 -5.13 -6.07
N ARG A 127 -12.27 -5.84 -5.72
CA ARG A 127 -13.65 -5.33 -5.81
C ARG A 127 -13.85 -4.05 -4.99
N TYR A 128 -13.01 -3.80 -4.00
CA TYR A 128 -13.01 -2.60 -3.16
C TYR A 128 -12.08 -1.49 -3.65
N ALA A 129 -11.38 -1.62 -4.80
CA ALA A 129 -10.43 -0.60 -5.27
C ALA A 129 -10.99 0.83 -5.36
N ARG A 130 -12.31 1.00 -5.49
CA ARG A 130 -13.00 2.31 -5.41
C ARG A 130 -12.87 3.01 -4.04
N THR A 131 -12.50 2.31 -2.97
CA THR A 131 -12.27 2.91 -1.64
C THR A 131 -10.88 3.51 -1.49
N GLY A 132 -9.92 3.22 -2.38
CA GLY A 132 -8.54 3.72 -2.28
C GLY A 132 -8.44 5.25 -2.13
N PRO A 133 -9.03 6.06 -3.01
CA PRO A 133 -8.99 7.52 -2.87
C PRO A 133 -9.69 8.01 -1.59
N LEU A 134 -10.75 7.33 -1.12
CA LEU A 134 -11.40 7.66 0.16
C LEU A 134 -10.49 7.35 1.36
N ALA A 135 -9.83 6.18 1.37
CA ALA A 135 -8.89 5.80 2.43
C ALA A 135 -7.73 6.80 2.52
N LEU A 136 -7.16 7.18 1.36
CA LEU A 136 -6.09 8.17 1.25
C LEU A 136 -6.54 9.56 1.72
N ARG A 137 -7.73 10.03 1.31
CA ARG A 137 -8.27 11.33 1.74
C ARG A 137 -8.54 11.37 3.25
N VAL A 138 -9.09 10.31 3.83
CA VAL A 138 -9.36 10.24 5.27
C VAL A 138 -8.05 10.18 6.05
N ALA A 139 -7.11 9.33 5.65
CA ALA A 139 -5.78 9.21 6.25
C ALA A 139 -5.02 10.54 6.23
N LEU A 140 -4.72 11.07 5.04
CA LEU A 140 -3.94 12.30 4.88
C LEU A 140 -4.69 13.52 5.44
N GLY A 141 -5.98 13.66 5.14
CA GLY A 141 -6.76 14.80 5.61
C GLY A 141 -6.86 14.88 7.13
N SER A 142 -6.94 13.74 7.82
CA SER A 142 -6.91 13.69 9.30
C SER A 142 -5.50 13.94 9.85
N SER A 143 -4.46 13.41 9.19
CA SER A 143 -3.05 13.64 9.53
C SER A 143 -2.71 15.13 9.52
N LEU A 144 -3.00 15.84 8.42
CA LEU A 144 -2.67 17.26 8.25
C LEU A 144 -3.41 18.14 9.27
N VAL A 145 -4.70 17.86 9.54
CA VAL A 145 -5.45 18.61 10.55
C VAL A 145 -4.91 18.35 11.96
N ALA A 146 -4.52 17.11 12.29
CA ALA A 146 -3.95 16.77 13.59
C ALA A 146 -2.53 17.34 13.79
N ALA A 147 -1.69 17.29 12.76
CA ALA A 147 -0.35 17.89 12.75
C ALA A 147 -0.43 19.40 12.92
N ALA A 148 -1.29 20.08 12.16
CA ALA A 148 -1.47 21.53 12.27
C ALA A 148 -1.99 21.96 13.66
N ILE A 149 -2.88 21.17 14.28
CA ILE A 149 -3.35 21.39 15.67
C ILE A 149 -2.21 21.21 16.69
N ALA A 150 -1.27 20.29 16.45
CA ALA A 150 -0.08 20.09 17.28
C ALA A 150 1.01 21.16 17.07
N GLY A 151 0.87 22.02 16.04
CA GLY A 151 1.89 23.00 15.66
C GLY A 151 3.00 22.44 14.78
N TRP A 152 2.72 21.35 14.06
CA TRP A 152 3.63 20.70 13.11
C TRP A 152 3.17 20.95 11.67
N LEU A 153 4.12 21.04 10.74
CA LEU A 153 3.86 20.90 9.32
C LEU A 153 4.01 19.41 8.96
N PHE A 154 2.95 18.74 8.53
CA PHE A 154 2.92 17.32 8.15
C PHE A 154 3.21 16.29 9.27
N VAL A 155 4.35 16.39 9.98
CA VAL A 155 4.92 15.36 10.88
C VAL A 155 5.67 15.97 12.08
N PRO A 156 5.89 15.21 13.19
CA PRO A 156 6.49 15.74 14.41
C PRO A 156 7.90 16.36 14.26
N SER A 157 8.70 15.93 13.28
CA SER A 157 10.04 16.48 13.01
C SER A 157 10.04 17.88 12.38
N LEU A 158 8.87 18.44 12.06
CA LEU A 158 8.70 19.74 11.40
C LEU A 158 7.89 20.72 12.28
N PRO A 159 8.36 21.04 13.51
CA PRO A 159 7.68 21.98 14.40
C PRO A 159 7.74 23.40 13.83
N VAL A 160 6.58 24.06 13.74
CA VAL A 160 6.46 25.39 13.14
C VAL A 160 6.65 26.47 14.20
N GLU A 161 7.42 27.51 13.89
CA GLU A 161 7.60 28.67 14.78
C GLU A 161 6.29 29.45 14.97
N ARG A 162 6.13 30.09 16.13
CA ARG A 162 4.89 30.80 16.52
C ARG A 162 4.84 32.24 16.01
N ASP A 163 5.26 32.45 14.76
CA ASP A 163 5.31 33.73 14.07
C ASP A 163 4.20 33.85 12.99
N ALA A 164 4.12 35.01 12.33
CA ALA A 164 3.12 35.26 11.30
C ALA A 164 3.26 34.34 10.07
N ALA A 165 4.49 33.98 9.67
CA ALA A 165 4.73 33.03 8.59
C ALA A 165 4.33 31.61 8.99
N GLY A 166 4.69 31.18 10.20
CA GLY A 166 4.32 29.88 10.76
C GLY A 166 2.80 29.67 10.86
N TYR A 167 2.06 30.66 11.37
CA TYR A 167 0.59 30.59 11.39
C TYR A 167 -0.02 30.57 9.97
N ALA A 168 0.60 31.23 8.99
CA ALA A 168 0.16 31.15 7.59
C ALA A 168 0.39 29.75 7.00
N ILE A 169 1.55 29.13 7.26
CA ILE A 169 1.88 27.75 6.86
C ILE A 169 0.87 26.76 7.46
N LEU A 170 0.65 26.80 8.78
CA LEU A 170 -0.32 25.94 9.48
C LEU A 170 -1.77 26.18 8.99
N GLY A 171 -2.12 27.41 8.63
CA GLY A 171 -3.42 27.76 8.04
C GLY A 171 -3.62 27.12 6.66
N VAL A 172 -2.60 27.15 5.79
CA VAL A 172 -2.65 26.49 4.47
C VAL A 172 -2.66 24.97 4.61
N GLU A 173 -1.91 24.39 5.56
CA GLU A 173 -1.99 22.95 5.86
C GLU A 173 -3.39 22.55 6.32
N THR A 174 -3.96 23.28 7.29
CA THR A 174 -5.32 23.02 7.80
C THR A 174 -6.36 23.10 6.69
N LEU A 175 -6.24 24.08 5.79
CA LEU A 175 -7.11 24.21 4.62
C LEU A 175 -6.95 23.02 3.66
N CYS A 176 -5.73 22.59 3.35
CA CYS A 176 -5.47 21.41 2.53
C CYS A 176 -6.06 20.15 3.17
N GLY A 177 -5.82 19.93 4.46
CA GLY A 177 -6.32 18.80 5.24
C GLY A 177 -7.83 18.72 5.21
N LEU A 178 -8.54 19.81 5.50
CA LEU A 178 -10.00 19.86 5.47
C LEU A 178 -10.58 19.64 4.06
N LEU A 179 -10.02 20.27 3.03
CA LEU A 179 -10.47 20.09 1.65
C LEU A 179 -10.26 18.64 1.16
N ILE A 180 -9.12 18.03 1.49
CA ILE A 180 -8.81 16.62 1.18
C ILE A 180 -9.73 15.68 1.97
N LEU A 181 -9.87 15.86 3.28
CA LEU A 181 -10.70 15.02 4.17
C LEU A 181 -12.17 14.97 3.73
N VAL A 182 -12.73 16.12 3.36
CA VAL A 182 -14.11 16.26 2.90
C VAL A 182 -14.26 15.91 1.40
N GLY A 183 -13.17 15.95 0.64
CA GLY A 183 -13.17 15.70 -0.80
C GLY A 183 -13.88 16.84 -1.53
N LEU A 184 -13.39 18.06 -1.31
CA LEU A 184 -13.91 19.30 -1.89
C LEU A 184 -12.75 20.03 -2.58
N PHE A 185 -12.92 20.37 -3.85
CA PHE A 185 -11.86 20.91 -4.72
C PHE A 185 -10.58 20.06 -4.69
N THR A 186 -10.72 18.73 -4.64
CA THR A 186 -9.65 17.78 -4.28
C THR A 186 -8.39 17.93 -5.15
N ARG A 187 -8.54 18.21 -6.45
CA ARG A 187 -7.40 18.50 -7.35
C ARG A 187 -6.66 19.79 -7.00
N PHE A 188 -7.39 20.85 -6.66
CA PHE A 188 -6.79 22.12 -6.24
C PHE A 188 -6.09 21.96 -4.89
N ALA A 189 -6.70 21.25 -3.93
CA ALA A 189 -6.08 20.96 -2.64
C ALA A 189 -4.81 20.09 -2.79
N ALA A 190 -4.79 19.13 -3.72
CA ALA A 190 -3.59 18.36 -4.04
C ALA A 190 -2.46 19.23 -4.63
N VAL A 191 -2.78 20.14 -5.55
CA VAL A 191 -1.79 21.09 -6.11
C VAL A 191 -1.30 22.06 -5.02
N LEU A 192 -2.20 22.58 -4.19
CA LEU A 192 -1.87 23.50 -3.09
C LEU A 192 -0.97 22.81 -2.05
N LEU A 193 -1.21 21.54 -1.73
CA LEU A 193 -0.37 20.74 -0.84
C LEU A 193 1.03 20.47 -1.45
N ALA A 194 1.10 20.21 -2.76
CA ALA A 194 2.39 20.07 -3.46
C ALA A 194 3.19 21.39 -3.47
N VAL A 195 2.52 22.53 -3.67
CA VAL A 195 3.12 23.87 -3.59
C VAL A 195 3.54 24.19 -2.15
N LEU A 196 2.75 23.83 -1.14
CA LEU A 196 3.10 23.97 0.27
C LEU A 196 4.36 23.18 0.62
N GLY A 197 4.46 21.92 0.17
CA GLY A 197 5.67 21.11 0.35
C GLY A 197 6.90 21.73 -0.32
N ALA A 198 6.77 22.23 -1.56
CA ALA A 198 7.85 22.92 -2.25
C ALA A 198 8.29 24.22 -1.54
N ALA A 199 7.34 25.01 -1.02
CA ALA A 199 7.62 26.22 -0.25
C ALA A 199 8.29 25.91 1.11
N ALA A 200 7.87 24.82 1.75
CA ALA A 200 8.40 24.37 3.04
C ALA A 200 9.88 23.96 3.00
N MET A 201 10.44 23.66 1.82
CA MET A 201 11.88 23.40 1.66
C MET A 201 12.76 24.59 2.05
N PHE A 202 12.22 25.81 2.06
CA PHE A 202 12.94 27.02 2.48
C PHE A 202 13.14 27.08 4.01
N PRO A 203 12.10 27.03 4.87
CA PRO A 203 12.29 27.00 6.32
C PRO A 203 12.78 25.65 6.87
N PHE A 204 12.38 24.51 6.29
CA PHE A 204 12.63 23.18 6.87
C PHE A 204 13.74 22.36 6.18
N ASN A 205 14.45 22.97 5.23
CA ASN A 205 15.43 22.32 4.34
C ASN A 205 14.83 21.23 3.42
N VAL A 206 15.62 20.80 2.42
CA VAL A 206 15.16 19.87 1.37
C VAL A 206 15.07 18.41 1.87
N GLU A 207 15.97 17.98 2.75
CA GLU A 207 16.02 16.61 3.29
C GLU A 207 14.75 16.29 4.09
N SER A 208 14.41 17.14 5.06
CA SER A 208 13.25 16.93 5.95
C SER A 208 11.92 16.85 5.20
N ILE A 209 11.82 17.49 4.03
CA ILE A 209 10.65 17.48 3.14
C ILE A 209 10.68 16.29 2.16
N LEU A 210 11.85 15.86 1.69
CA LEU A 210 11.99 14.66 0.85
C LEU A 210 11.64 13.37 1.61
N GLU A 211 11.87 13.32 2.92
CA GLU A 211 11.34 12.26 3.81
C GLU A 211 9.81 12.18 3.73
N GLN A 212 9.13 13.32 3.56
CA GLN A 212 7.67 13.40 3.43
C GLN A 212 7.16 13.26 1.98
N VAL A 213 7.99 12.84 1.02
CA VAL A 213 7.57 12.69 -0.40
C VAL A 213 6.41 11.71 -0.58
N HIS A 214 6.18 10.81 0.38
CA HIS A 214 5.00 9.96 0.41
C HIS A 214 3.69 10.77 0.40
N ILE A 215 3.64 11.95 1.06
CA ILE A 215 2.50 12.88 1.04
C ILE A 215 2.29 13.47 -0.37
N LEU A 216 3.37 13.84 -1.06
CA LEU A 216 3.32 14.27 -2.46
C LEU A 216 2.81 13.13 -3.37
N GLY A 217 3.20 11.88 -3.09
CA GLY A 217 2.65 10.68 -3.73
C GLY A 217 1.13 10.57 -3.58
N ILE A 218 0.59 10.82 -2.39
CA ILE A 218 -0.86 10.85 -2.14
C ILE A 218 -1.52 12.02 -2.89
N ALA A 219 -0.91 13.22 -2.84
CA ALA A 219 -1.44 14.40 -3.53
C ALA A 219 -1.55 14.15 -5.04
N VAL A 220 -0.49 13.66 -5.69
CA VAL A 220 -0.51 13.36 -7.14
C VAL A 220 -1.44 12.17 -7.46
N PHE A 221 -1.55 11.17 -6.59
CA PHE A 221 -2.57 10.12 -6.74
C PHE A 221 -3.98 10.72 -6.77
N LEU A 222 -4.34 11.58 -5.81
CA LEU A 222 -5.66 12.22 -5.74
C LEU A 222 -5.90 13.22 -6.89
N PHE A 223 -4.84 13.84 -7.42
CA PHE A 223 -4.93 14.67 -8.62
C PHE A 223 -5.30 13.84 -9.87
N ILE A 224 -4.67 12.68 -10.04
CA ILE A 224 -4.90 11.79 -11.20
C ILE A 224 -6.22 11.01 -11.06
N ALA A 225 -6.34 10.24 -9.97
CA ALA A 225 -7.43 9.29 -9.69
C ALA A 225 -8.64 9.91 -8.95
N GLY A 226 -8.65 11.23 -8.78
CA GLY A 226 -9.83 11.99 -8.38
C GLY A 226 -10.28 11.82 -6.92
N PRO A 227 -11.49 12.32 -6.60
CA PRO A 227 -11.94 12.52 -5.22
C PRO A 227 -12.52 11.26 -4.56
N GLY A 228 -12.84 10.20 -5.29
CA GLY A 228 -13.34 8.96 -4.67
C GLY A 228 -14.76 9.05 -4.11
N LEU A 229 -15.15 7.93 -3.50
CA LEU A 229 -16.41 7.77 -2.78
C LEU A 229 -16.57 8.81 -1.64
N LEU A 230 -17.81 9.15 -1.34
CA LEU A 230 -18.25 10.06 -0.25
C LEU A 230 -17.70 11.50 -0.31
N SER A 231 -17.10 11.92 -1.42
CA SER A 231 -16.62 13.29 -1.63
C SER A 231 -17.76 14.29 -1.90
N LEU A 232 -17.55 15.57 -1.56
CA LEU A 232 -18.44 16.67 -1.97
C LEU A 232 -18.28 17.01 -3.46
N ASP A 233 -17.10 16.80 -4.04
CA ASP A 233 -16.83 16.95 -5.48
C ASP A 233 -17.75 16.04 -6.31
N ALA A 234 -17.90 14.77 -5.93
CA ALA A 234 -18.84 13.84 -6.58
C ALA A 234 -20.30 14.31 -6.43
N ARG A 235 -20.70 14.85 -5.26
CA ARG A 235 -22.04 15.46 -5.08
C ARG A 235 -22.27 16.67 -5.98
N ARG A 236 -21.23 17.45 -6.26
CA ARG A 236 -21.24 18.62 -7.16
C ARG A 236 -21.14 18.28 -8.65
N ARG A 237 -20.93 17.00 -9.00
CA ARG A 237 -20.56 16.55 -10.36
C ARG A 237 -19.31 17.27 -10.90
N ALA A 238 -18.35 17.57 -10.03
CA ALA A 238 -17.06 18.10 -10.44
C ALA A 238 -16.31 17.06 -11.30
N HIS A 239 -15.49 17.53 -12.25
CA HIS A 239 -14.92 16.71 -13.31
C HIS A 239 -14.10 15.50 -12.82
N GLY A 240 -14.38 14.34 -13.42
CA GLY A 240 -13.83 13.05 -13.05
C GLY A 240 -12.37 12.79 -13.42
N ALA A 241 -11.98 11.52 -13.56
CA ALA A 241 -10.59 11.10 -13.76
C ALA A 241 -9.86 11.86 -14.88
N LEU A 242 -8.53 11.99 -14.81
CA LEU A 242 -7.77 12.40 -15.99
C LEU A 242 -7.96 11.32 -17.06
N GLU A 243 -8.60 11.67 -18.17
CA GLU A 243 -8.94 10.72 -19.25
C GLU A 243 -7.68 10.28 -20.02
N HIS A 244 -6.97 9.34 -19.41
CA HIS A 244 -5.77 8.72 -19.94
C HIS A 244 -5.77 7.23 -19.62
N GLU A 245 -5.39 6.41 -20.59
CA GLU A 245 -5.49 4.96 -20.46
C GLU A 245 -4.68 4.43 -19.27
N HIS A 246 -3.46 4.96 -19.10
CA HIS A 246 -2.50 4.56 -18.09
C HIS A 246 -2.66 5.28 -16.73
N ALA A 247 -3.59 6.24 -16.59
CA ALA A 247 -3.73 7.07 -15.39
C ALA A 247 -3.86 6.25 -14.08
N PRO A 248 -4.69 5.17 -14.00
CA PRO A 248 -4.74 4.32 -12.81
C PRO A 248 -3.41 3.62 -12.45
N ALA A 249 -2.67 3.19 -13.48
CA ALA A 249 -1.39 2.49 -13.30
C ALA A 249 -0.30 3.46 -12.84
N ALA A 250 -0.24 4.64 -13.45
CA ALA A 250 0.67 5.72 -13.05
C ALA A 250 0.42 6.17 -11.61
N ALA A 251 -0.85 6.34 -11.21
CA ALA A 251 -1.22 6.73 -9.85
C ALA A 251 -0.76 5.70 -8.80
N LEU A 252 -1.08 4.41 -8.98
CA LEU A 252 -0.66 3.35 -8.04
C LEU A 252 0.87 3.17 -8.00
N ASN A 253 1.53 3.18 -9.16
CA ASN A 253 3.00 3.05 -9.22
C ASN A 253 3.70 4.24 -8.57
N LEU A 254 3.24 5.48 -8.79
CA LEU A 254 3.81 6.67 -8.16
C LEU A 254 3.60 6.66 -6.64
N LEU A 255 2.40 6.31 -6.18
CA LEU A 255 2.09 6.20 -4.75
C LEU A 255 3.01 5.19 -4.04
N ARG A 256 3.24 4.04 -4.68
CA ARG A 256 4.17 3.00 -4.23
C ARG A 256 5.62 3.50 -4.20
N VAL A 257 6.11 4.11 -5.28
CA VAL A 257 7.49 4.63 -5.37
C VAL A 257 7.72 5.74 -4.35
N ALA A 258 6.77 6.66 -4.17
CA ALA A 258 6.89 7.74 -3.19
C ALA A 258 6.94 7.22 -1.74
N MET A 259 6.12 6.22 -1.38
CA MET A 259 6.19 5.60 -0.05
C MET A 259 7.48 4.82 0.15
N GLY A 260 7.87 3.99 -0.81
CA GLY A 260 9.10 3.20 -0.72
C GLY A 260 10.36 4.05 -0.71
N PHE A 261 10.36 5.19 -1.44
CA PHE A 261 11.42 6.19 -1.35
C PHE A 261 11.43 6.86 0.02
N GLY A 262 10.29 7.32 0.55
CA GLY A 262 10.23 7.97 1.86
C GLY A 262 10.84 7.09 2.97
N ILE A 263 10.46 5.81 3.00
CA ILE A 263 11.01 4.80 3.94
C ILE A 263 12.51 4.59 3.69
N ALA A 264 12.93 4.35 2.44
CA ALA A 264 14.34 4.13 2.12
C ALA A 264 15.24 5.36 2.39
N TYR A 265 14.70 6.56 2.21
CA TYR A 265 15.41 7.82 2.43
C TYR A 265 15.53 8.13 3.91
N GLY A 266 14.46 7.97 4.71
CA GLY A 266 14.51 8.05 6.18
C GLY A 266 15.50 7.05 6.78
N ALA A 267 15.50 5.81 6.29
CA ALA A 267 16.47 4.78 6.69
C ALA A 267 17.93 5.20 6.44
N LEU A 268 18.18 5.98 5.39
CA LEU A 268 19.48 6.57 5.10
C LEU A 268 19.74 7.76 6.02
N THR A 269 18.92 8.81 5.98
CA THR A 269 19.16 10.10 6.64
C THR A 269 19.12 10.05 8.17
N GLU A 270 18.34 9.16 8.77
CA GLU A 270 18.22 9.03 10.22
C GLU A 270 19.19 8.01 10.84
N LYS A 271 19.55 6.96 10.08
CA LYS A 271 20.17 5.74 10.65
C LYS A 271 21.51 5.39 9.99
N LEU A 272 21.54 5.12 8.67
CA LEU A 272 22.77 4.69 7.99
C LEU A 272 23.77 5.83 7.71
N LEU A 273 23.28 7.03 7.41
CA LEU A 273 24.06 8.26 7.22
C LEU A 273 24.07 9.13 8.48
N ASN A 274 23.37 8.75 9.55
CA ASN A 274 23.38 9.50 10.80
C ASN A 274 23.39 8.62 12.08
N PRO A 275 24.37 7.70 12.24
CA PRO A 275 24.51 6.94 13.47
C PRO A 275 24.53 7.77 14.78
N PRO A 276 25.08 9.00 14.84
CA PRO A 276 25.01 9.83 16.05
C PRO A 276 23.58 10.20 16.47
N LEU A 277 22.69 10.51 15.53
CA LEU A 277 21.29 10.82 15.81
C LEU A 277 20.54 9.59 16.35
N ALA A 278 20.73 8.44 15.72
CA ALA A 278 20.15 7.17 16.17
C ALA A 278 20.73 6.69 17.52
N GLN A 279 22.02 6.94 17.81
CA GLN A 279 22.61 6.66 19.12
C GLN A 279 22.03 7.59 20.19
N ALA A 280 21.87 8.89 19.92
CA ALA A 280 21.28 9.83 20.87
C ALA A 280 19.86 9.43 21.29
N LEU A 281 19.06 8.83 20.40
CA LEU A 281 17.77 8.24 20.76
C LEU A 281 17.91 6.99 21.64
N LEU A 282 18.87 6.11 21.37
CA LEU A 282 19.12 4.92 22.19
C LEU A 282 19.71 5.26 23.57
N ASP A 283 20.46 6.35 23.69
CA ASP A 283 20.95 6.89 24.96
C ASP A 283 19.80 7.42 25.82
N GLN A 284 18.80 8.06 25.20
CA GLN A 284 17.56 8.51 25.85
C GLN A 284 16.59 7.37 26.17
N SER A 285 16.52 6.33 25.31
CA SER A 285 15.59 5.20 25.44
C SER A 285 16.29 3.84 25.20
N PRO A 286 17.13 3.36 26.14
CA PRO A 286 17.94 2.15 25.93
C PRO A 286 17.15 0.85 25.73
N PHE A 287 15.86 0.84 26.10
CA PHE A 287 14.96 -0.30 25.92
C PHE A 287 14.58 -0.56 24.45
N LEU A 288 14.81 0.41 23.55
CA LEU A 288 14.50 0.28 22.12
C LEU A 288 15.46 -0.68 21.39
N ASN A 289 16.69 -0.85 21.88
CA ASN A 289 17.56 -1.92 21.41
C ASN A 289 17.11 -3.27 22.03
N VAL A 290 16.04 -3.83 21.47
CA VAL A 290 15.47 -5.13 21.86
C VAL A 290 16.43 -6.31 21.64
N LEU A 291 17.53 -6.11 20.90
CA LEU A 291 18.57 -7.11 20.69
C LEU A 291 19.74 -6.98 21.70
N ARG A 292 19.75 -5.96 22.56
CA ARG A 292 20.75 -5.80 23.64
C ARG A 292 20.83 -7.02 24.58
N PRO A 293 19.71 -7.68 24.98
CA PRO A 293 19.77 -8.93 25.76
C PRO A 293 20.43 -10.11 25.03
N LEU A 294 20.56 -10.04 23.69
CA LEU A 294 21.25 -11.03 22.86
C LEU A 294 22.72 -10.61 22.57
N GLY A 295 23.23 -9.58 23.25
CA GLY A 295 24.59 -9.07 23.09
C GLY A 295 24.80 -8.11 21.92
N VAL A 296 23.74 -7.67 21.23
CA VAL A 296 23.86 -6.72 20.11
C VAL A 296 24.00 -5.29 20.63
N GLY A 297 25.20 -4.72 20.48
CA GLY A 297 25.46 -3.32 20.83
C GLY A 297 24.78 -2.33 19.89
N ASP A 298 24.52 -1.12 20.40
CA ASP A 298 23.72 -0.10 19.71
C ASP A 298 24.17 0.24 18.28
N PRO A 299 25.48 0.42 17.96
CA PRO A 299 25.89 0.72 16.58
C PRO A 299 25.53 -0.38 15.58
N VAL A 300 25.47 -1.64 16.03
CA VAL A 300 25.04 -2.78 15.22
C VAL A 300 23.51 -2.80 15.10
N PHE A 301 22.79 -2.52 16.18
CA PHE A 301 21.32 -2.40 16.15
C PHE A 301 20.85 -1.28 15.21
N ILE A 302 21.48 -0.10 15.26
CA ILE A 302 21.23 1.04 14.36
C ILE A 302 21.44 0.65 12.90
N TRP A 303 22.53 -0.04 12.59
CA TRP A 303 22.81 -0.49 11.22
C TRP A 303 21.82 -1.55 10.74
N ILE A 304 21.42 -2.49 11.59
CA ILE A 304 20.39 -3.49 11.23
C ILE A 304 19.03 -2.81 11.01
N ALA A 305 18.64 -1.82 11.83
CA ALA A 305 17.39 -1.08 11.65
C ALA A 305 17.38 -0.29 10.33
N GLY A 306 18.43 0.50 10.07
CA GLY A 306 18.59 1.22 8.80
C GLY A 306 18.66 0.28 7.59
N LEU A 307 19.28 -0.90 7.72
CA LEU A 307 19.25 -1.95 6.69
C LEU A 307 17.84 -2.47 6.46
N THR A 308 17.11 -2.82 7.52
CA THR A 308 15.76 -3.39 7.45
C THR A 308 14.79 -2.42 6.77
N GLU A 309 14.81 -1.14 7.16
CA GLU A 309 13.97 -0.11 6.56
C GLU A 309 14.37 0.17 5.09
N LEU A 310 15.66 0.21 4.77
CA LEU A 310 16.14 0.34 3.38
C LEU A 310 15.71 -0.86 2.51
N VAL A 311 15.80 -2.09 3.02
CA VAL A 311 15.31 -3.30 2.36
C VAL A 311 13.79 -3.21 2.12
N ILE A 312 13.01 -2.80 3.14
CA ILE A 312 11.56 -2.62 3.01
C ILE A 312 11.25 -1.56 1.93
N GLY A 313 11.88 -0.39 1.98
CA GLY A 313 11.67 0.68 1.01
C GLY A 313 12.01 0.28 -0.44
N VAL A 314 13.14 -0.40 -0.64
CA VAL A 314 13.57 -0.89 -1.98
C VAL A 314 12.65 -2.01 -2.50
N VAL A 315 12.22 -2.94 -1.64
CA VAL A 315 11.22 -3.96 -2.03
C VAL A 315 9.87 -3.30 -2.37
N ILE A 316 9.43 -2.28 -1.62
CA ILE A 316 8.25 -1.48 -1.97
C ILE A 316 8.43 -0.82 -3.33
N ILE A 317 9.53 -0.12 -3.61
CA ILE A 317 9.81 0.50 -4.92
C ILE A 317 9.72 -0.53 -6.06
N SER A 318 10.24 -1.74 -5.85
CA SER A 318 10.23 -2.82 -6.85
C SER A 318 8.84 -3.34 -7.24
N GLY A 319 7.81 -3.05 -6.44
CA GLY A 319 6.44 -3.55 -6.60
C GLY A 319 6.25 -5.06 -6.38
N GLN A 320 7.32 -5.80 -6.11
CA GLN A 320 7.26 -7.24 -5.88
C GLN A 320 6.61 -7.54 -4.53
N ILE A 321 5.85 -8.63 -4.45
CA ILE A 321 5.13 -9.12 -3.25
C ILE A 321 4.37 -8.01 -2.48
N THR A 322 3.81 -7.04 -3.21
CA THR A 322 3.21 -5.81 -2.65
C THR A 322 2.26 -6.11 -1.49
N ARG A 323 1.28 -7.03 -1.62
CA ARG A 323 0.29 -7.28 -0.56
C ARG A 323 0.91 -7.83 0.75
N PRO A 324 1.75 -8.90 0.75
CA PRO A 324 2.54 -9.28 1.93
C PRO A 324 3.29 -8.12 2.57
N VAL A 325 3.97 -7.28 1.78
CA VAL A 325 4.78 -6.16 2.29
C VAL A 325 3.89 -5.06 2.90
N MET A 326 2.74 -4.75 2.30
CA MET A 326 1.78 -3.81 2.90
C MET A 326 1.21 -4.36 4.22
N ALA A 327 0.91 -5.64 4.31
CA ALA A 327 0.36 -6.26 5.52
C ALA A 327 1.40 -6.33 6.66
N ILE A 328 2.66 -6.68 6.34
CA ILE A 328 3.77 -6.70 7.30
C ILE A 328 4.11 -5.26 7.75
N GLY A 329 4.23 -4.32 6.81
CA GLY A 329 4.47 -2.90 7.12
C GLY A 329 3.38 -2.30 8.01
N PHE A 330 2.11 -2.59 7.73
CA PHE A 330 0.98 -2.14 8.54
C PHE A 330 1.09 -2.68 9.98
N ALA A 331 1.44 -3.95 10.15
CA ALA A 331 1.60 -4.56 11.48
C ALA A 331 2.78 -3.97 12.25
N LEU A 332 3.93 -3.77 11.58
CA LEU A 332 5.13 -3.18 12.18
C LEU A 332 4.89 -1.74 12.63
N PHE A 333 4.29 -0.90 11.77
CA PHE A 333 3.94 0.48 12.11
C PHE A 333 2.90 0.51 13.24
N SER A 334 2.00 -0.49 13.31
CA SER A 334 1.02 -0.60 14.40
C SER A 334 1.66 -0.96 15.75
N VAL A 335 2.81 -1.65 15.76
CA VAL A 335 3.54 -1.98 16.99
C VAL A 335 4.22 -0.74 17.58
N THR A 336 4.79 0.15 16.75
CA THR A 336 5.42 1.36 17.28
C THR A 336 4.41 2.33 17.90
N LEU A 337 3.14 2.34 17.44
CA LEU A 337 2.06 3.09 18.10
C LEU A 337 1.88 2.74 19.59
N ILE A 338 2.12 1.48 19.96
CA ILE A 338 1.95 1.00 21.35
C ILE A 338 3.03 1.61 22.26
N VAL A 339 4.19 1.94 21.70
CA VAL A 339 5.35 2.49 22.43
C VAL A 339 5.35 4.02 22.42
N PHE A 340 5.00 4.64 21.28
CA PHE A 340 5.18 6.08 21.04
C PHE A 340 3.88 6.89 20.95
N GLY A 341 2.72 6.25 20.86
CA GLY A 341 1.42 6.89 21.01
C GLY A 341 1.04 7.88 19.90
N LEU A 342 0.61 9.09 20.29
CA LEU A 342 -0.09 10.01 19.39
C LEU A 342 0.77 10.68 18.30
N PRO A 343 2.01 11.15 18.55
CA PRO A 343 2.86 11.69 17.48
C PRO A 343 3.13 10.65 16.39
N GLU A 344 3.41 9.42 16.82
CA GLU A 344 3.64 8.26 15.96
C GLU A 344 2.38 7.93 15.14
N PHE A 345 1.19 8.00 15.74
CA PHE A 345 -0.08 7.78 15.04
C PHE A 345 -0.36 8.86 13.97
N ILE A 346 -0.14 10.13 14.32
CA ILE A 346 -0.37 11.25 13.39
C ILE A 346 0.55 11.11 12.17
N GLY A 347 1.86 10.92 12.39
CA GLY A 347 2.82 10.77 11.29
C GLY A 347 2.63 9.51 10.44
N HIS A 348 2.10 8.42 11.00
CA HIS A 348 1.86 7.18 10.25
C HIS A 348 0.49 7.08 9.56
N LEU A 349 -0.48 7.96 9.86
CA LEU A 349 -1.77 7.98 9.18
C LEU A 349 -1.66 7.97 7.64
N PRO A 350 -0.85 8.82 6.98
CA PRO A 350 -0.67 8.80 5.53
C PRO A 350 -0.18 7.43 5.01
N PHE A 351 0.79 6.82 5.69
CA PHE A 351 1.31 5.50 5.35
C PHE A 351 0.23 4.42 5.44
N TYR A 352 -0.60 4.40 6.49
CA TYR A 352 -1.72 3.47 6.59
C TYR A 352 -2.72 3.60 5.44
N GLY A 353 -2.99 4.84 4.98
CA GLY A 353 -3.81 5.10 3.79
C GLY A 353 -3.22 4.50 2.50
N ILE A 354 -1.90 4.61 2.32
CA ILE A 354 -1.19 4.02 1.18
C ILE A 354 -1.17 2.50 1.29
N MET A 355 -0.79 1.95 2.44
CA MET A 355 -0.72 0.51 2.68
C MET A 355 -2.06 -0.17 2.45
N LEU A 356 -3.17 0.40 2.96
CA LEU A 356 -4.51 -0.12 2.71
C LEU A 356 -4.89 -0.06 1.22
N THR A 357 -4.53 1.02 0.52
CA THR A 357 -4.81 1.18 -0.91
C THR A 357 -4.05 0.17 -1.76
N LEU A 358 -2.74 0.01 -1.54
CA LEU A 358 -1.90 -0.95 -2.25
C LEU A 358 -2.16 -2.41 -1.83
N PHE A 359 -2.66 -2.65 -0.61
CA PHE A 359 -3.11 -3.98 -0.19
C PHE A 359 -4.41 -4.40 -0.90
N ILE A 360 -5.32 -3.45 -1.15
CA ILE A 360 -6.58 -3.69 -1.89
C ILE A 360 -6.32 -3.79 -3.40
N ALA A 361 -5.51 -2.88 -3.94
CA ALA A 361 -5.19 -2.74 -5.37
C ALA A 361 -3.67 -2.58 -5.55
N PRO A 362 -2.90 -3.68 -5.59
CA PRO A 362 -1.44 -3.62 -5.70
C PRO A 362 -0.96 -3.11 -7.06
N ASP A 363 -1.72 -3.38 -8.11
CA ASP A 363 -1.44 -3.05 -9.52
C ASP A 363 -2.72 -2.60 -10.24
N ALA A 364 -2.58 -2.25 -11.53
CA ALA A 364 -3.68 -1.89 -12.41
C ALA A 364 -3.87 -2.89 -13.58
N ASP A 365 -3.35 -4.12 -13.49
CA ASP A 365 -3.50 -5.11 -14.55
C ASP A 365 -4.95 -5.60 -14.62
N SER A 366 -5.60 -5.72 -13.46
CA SER A 366 -7.01 -6.03 -13.33
C SER A 366 -7.90 -4.95 -13.98
N TRP A 367 -8.77 -5.37 -14.92
CA TRP A 367 -9.84 -4.51 -15.47
C TRP A 367 -10.76 -3.97 -14.37
N ARG A 368 -10.94 -4.70 -13.26
CA ARG A 368 -11.75 -4.23 -12.13
C ARG A 368 -11.09 -3.04 -11.46
N VAL A 369 -9.76 -3.05 -11.26
CA VAL A 369 -9.02 -1.92 -10.69
C VAL A 369 -8.98 -0.74 -11.67
N ARG A 370 -8.65 -0.96 -12.95
CA ARG A 370 -8.67 0.10 -13.98
C ARG A 370 -10.03 0.77 -14.09
N ARG A 371 -11.11 -0.01 -14.10
CA ARG A 371 -12.47 0.53 -14.09
C ARG A 371 -12.80 1.19 -12.74
N ALA A 372 -12.43 0.60 -11.61
CA ALA A 372 -12.70 1.19 -10.30
C ALA A 372 -12.08 2.58 -10.14
N LEU A 373 -10.82 2.77 -10.55
CA LEU A 373 -10.11 4.04 -10.42
C LEU A 373 -10.46 5.07 -11.51
N ARG A 374 -11.10 4.65 -12.61
CA ARG A 374 -11.75 5.57 -13.57
C ARG A 374 -13.17 5.95 -13.11
N ASP A 375 -13.95 5.00 -12.59
CA ASP A 375 -15.34 5.18 -12.13
C ASP A 375 -15.43 5.84 -10.73
N ALA A 376 -14.32 5.91 -9.96
CA ALA A 376 -14.27 6.54 -8.63
C ALA A 376 -13.94 8.04 -8.69
N ALA A 377 -13.78 8.59 -9.88
CA ALA A 377 -13.39 9.96 -10.12
C ALA A 377 -14.47 10.69 -10.91
#